data_AF-A0AAW2XQ44-F1
#
_entry.id   AF-A0AAW2XQ44-F1
#
_cell.length_a   1.000
_cell.length_b   1.000
_cell.length_c   1.000
_cell.angle_alpha   90.00
_cell.angle_beta   90.00
_cell.angle_gamma   90.00
#
_symmetry.space_group_name_H-M   'P 1'
#
loop_
_entity.id
_entity.type
_entity.pdbx_description
1 polymer ?
#
loop_
_entity_poly.entity_id
_entity_poly.type
_entity_poly.pdbx_seq_one_letter_code
_entity_poly.pdbx_strand_id
1 'polypeptide(L)'
;MGAPAEEQLGIPFTKEIMADELPVNCRTPAIAEYDGTTDPQEHLSRFENAALLHRYIDGIKCRVFVTIFTRAAQQWFNQLPPAVIGSFREFRSLFLHQFTSNRKY
;
A
#
# COMPACT_ATOMS: atom_id res chain seq x y z
N MET A 1 20.68 23.11 -12.97
CA MET A 1 19.83 22.72 -11.82
C MET A 1 18.41 22.58 -12.33
N GLY A 2 17.80 21.41 -12.13
CA GLY A 2 16.44 21.12 -12.61
C GLY A 2 16.30 19.65 -12.99
N ALA A 3 16.34 18.75 -12.00
CA ALA A 3 15.89 17.37 -12.16
C ALA A 3 14.39 17.30 -11.81
N PRO A 4 13.64 16.36 -12.40
CA PRO A 4 12.35 16.62 -13.03
C PRO A 4 11.20 16.51 -12.05
N ALA A 5 10.33 17.52 -12.05
CA ALA A 5 8.99 17.36 -11.52
C ALA A 5 8.22 16.51 -12.54
N GLU A 6 7.61 15.41 -12.08
CA GLU A 6 6.51 14.74 -12.79
C GLU A 6 6.89 13.95 -14.05
N GLU A 7 8.05 13.29 -14.09
CA GLU A 7 8.11 12.05 -14.87
C GLU A 7 7.02 11.14 -14.31
N GLN A 8 6.12 10.65 -15.16
CA GLN A 8 5.05 9.73 -14.80
C GLN A 8 5.58 8.66 -13.85
N LEU A 9 5.48 8.85 -12.52
CA LEU A 9 5.98 7.83 -11.62
C LEU A 9 5.14 6.61 -11.96
N GLY A 10 5.80 5.53 -12.40
CA GLY A 10 5.19 4.21 -12.59
C GLY A 10 4.74 3.60 -11.26
N ILE A 11 4.15 4.43 -10.39
CA ILE A 11 3.56 4.04 -9.13
C ILE A 11 2.08 3.77 -9.39
N PRO A 12 1.57 2.67 -8.83
CA PRO A 12 0.20 2.23 -9.07
C PRO A 12 -0.85 3.10 -8.38
N PHE A 13 -0.46 4.17 -7.69
CA PHE A 13 -1.39 5.09 -7.05
C PHE A 13 -1.96 6.13 -8.02
N THR A 14 -3.25 6.41 -7.86
CA THR A 14 -3.91 7.52 -8.54
C THR A 14 -3.49 8.87 -7.95
N LYS A 15 -3.77 9.94 -8.70
CA LYS A 15 -3.52 11.32 -8.25
C LYS A 15 -4.29 11.65 -6.98
N GLU A 16 -5.45 11.05 -6.73
CA GLU A 16 -6.25 11.28 -5.52
C GLU A 16 -5.50 10.80 -4.26
N ILE A 17 -4.94 9.59 -4.30
CA ILE A 17 -4.13 9.03 -3.21
C ILE A 17 -2.86 9.85 -2.94
N MET A 18 -2.29 10.47 -3.98
CA MET A 18 -1.13 11.36 -3.85
C MET A 18 -1.48 12.78 -3.45
N ALA A 19 -2.67 13.25 -3.82
CA ALA A 19 -3.20 14.56 -3.45
C ALA A 19 -3.58 14.62 -1.98
N ASP A 20 -3.89 13.47 -1.36
CA ASP A 20 -4.03 13.37 0.09
C ASP A 20 -2.71 13.78 0.78
N GLU A 21 -2.76 14.93 1.45
CA GLU A 21 -1.64 15.46 2.21
C GLU A 21 -1.35 14.52 3.37
N LEU A 22 -0.18 13.89 3.35
CA LEU A 22 0.31 13.18 4.52
C LEU A 22 0.61 14.22 5.60
N PRO A 23 0.02 14.12 6.79
CA PRO A 23 0.45 14.97 7.89
C PRO A 23 1.95 14.74 8.11
N VAL A 24 2.71 15.80 8.36
CA VAL A 24 4.17 15.72 8.61
C VAL A 24 4.52 14.72 9.74
N ASN A 25 3.57 14.50 10.65
CA ASN A 25 3.65 13.53 11.74
C ASN A 25 2.99 12.18 11.40
N CYS A 26 2.86 11.82 10.12
CA CYS A 26 2.31 10.53 9.72
C CYS A 26 3.24 9.42 10.21
N ARG A 27 2.94 8.90 11.39
CA ARG A 27 3.66 7.77 11.97
C ARG A 27 3.35 6.55 11.12
N THR A 28 4.35 5.76 10.79
CA THR A 28 4.11 4.41 10.30
C THR A 28 3.64 3.55 11.47
N PRO A 29 2.59 2.75 11.30
CA PRO A 29 2.14 1.86 12.35
C PRO A 29 3.24 0.84 12.62
N ALA A 30 3.40 0.44 13.88
CA ALA A 30 4.41 -0.54 14.30
C ALA A 30 3.99 -1.96 13.92
N ILE A 31 3.84 -2.20 12.62
CA ILE A 31 3.48 -3.49 12.03
C ILE A 31 4.75 -4.07 11.44
N ALA A 32 4.91 -5.39 11.54
CA ALA A 32 6.01 -6.10 10.92
C ALA A 32 5.98 -5.89 9.39
N GLU A 33 7.13 -6.00 8.73
CA GLU A 33 7.17 -5.99 7.29
C GLU A 33 6.48 -7.25 6.72
N TYR A 34 5.76 -7.10 5.60
CA TYR A 34 5.11 -8.15 4.86
C TYR A 34 5.97 -8.58 3.69
N ASP A 35 6.60 -9.74 3.81
CA ASP A 35 7.45 -10.33 2.77
C ASP A 35 6.68 -11.11 1.70
N GLY A 36 5.38 -11.36 1.90
CA GLY A 36 4.54 -12.17 1.01
C GLY A 36 4.31 -13.61 1.46
N THR A 37 4.90 -14.06 2.58
CA THR A 37 4.77 -15.44 3.07
C THR A 37 3.76 -15.60 4.22
N THR A 38 3.48 -14.51 4.94
CA THR A 38 2.51 -14.51 6.04
C THR A 38 1.07 -14.38 5.53
N ASP A 39 0.10 -14.72 6.38
CA ASP A 39 -1.32 -14.64 6.02
C ASP A 39 -1.70 -13.20 5.64
N PRO A 40 -2.08 -12.93 4.37
CA PRO A 40 -2.37 -11.58 3.93
C PRO A 40 -3.61 -11.00 4.61
N GLN A 41 -4.58 -11.83 4.99
CA GLN A 41 -5.82 -11.39 5.63
C GLN A 41 -5.57 -10.99 7.09
N GLU A 42 -4.78 -11.77 7.83
CA GLU A 42 -4.34 -11.41 9.18
C GLU A 42 -3.51 -10.13 9.16
N HIS A 43 -2.56 -10.03 8.22
CA HIS A 43 -1.71 -8.85 8.10
C HIS A 43 -2.51 -7.59 7.79
N LEU A 44 -3.45 -7.70 6.85
CA LEU A 44 -4.38 -6.64 6.49
C LEU A 44 -5.25 -6.23 7.69
N SER A 45 -5.81 -7.19 8.43
CA SER A 45 -6.61 -6.90 9.62
C SER A 45 -5.82 -6.15 10.69
N ARG A 46 -4.55 -6.53 10.92
CA ARG A 46 -3.64 -5.80 11.82
C ARG A 46 -3.40 -4.38 11.34
N PHE A 47 -3.23 -4.19 10.03
CA PHE A 47 -3.11 -2.86 9.45
C PHE A 47 -4.39 -2.03 9.56
N GLU A 48 -5.56 -2.60 9.30
CA GLU A 48 -6.84 -1.90 9.43
C GLU A 48 -7.06 -1.43 10.88
N ASN A 49 -6.70 -2.25 11.88
CA ASN A 49 -6.74 -1.85 13.29
C ASN A 49 -5.78 -0.69 13.59
N ALA A 50 -4.54 -0.73 13.10
CA ALA A 50 -3.60 0.36 13.30
C ALA A 50 -4.04 1.64 12.58
N ALA A 51 -4.53 1.51 11.35
CA ALA A 51 -5.08 2.62 10.58
C ALA A 51 -6.29 3.25 11.27
N LEU A 52 -7.12 2.46 11.94
CA LEU A 52 -8.23 2.95 12.75
C LEU A 52 -7.73 3.76 13.96
N LEU A 53 -6.73 3.26 14.68
CA LEU A 53 -6.13 3.96 15.83
C LEU A 53 -5.48 5.29 15.42
N HIS A 54 -4.80 5.31 14.28
CA HIS A 54 -4.16 6.51 13.75
C HIS A 54 -5.11 7.39 12.91
N ARG A 55 -6.37 6.96 12.71
CA ARG A 55 -7.39 7.64 11.91
C ARG A 55 -6.92 7.98 10.49
N TYR A 56 -6.24 7.05 9.83
CA TYR A 56 -5.81 7.23 8.44
C TYR A 56 -7.02 7.27 7.50
N ILE A 57 -6.97 8.19 6.55
CA ILE A 57 -7.85 8.22 5.36
C ILE A 57 -7.32 7.25 4.30
N ASP A 58 -8.15 6.91 3.32
CA ASP A 58 -7.82 5.85 2.36
C ASP A 58 -6.56 6.13 1.54
N GLY A 59 -6.27 7.39 1.19
CA GLY A 59 -5.00 7.80 0.60
C GLY A 59 -3.78 7.46 1.46
N ILE A 60 -3.85 7.84 2.73
CA ILE A 60 -2.79 7.57 3.70
C ILE A 60 -2.64 6.06 3.92
N LYS A 61 -3.76 5.33 4.04
CA LYS A 61 -3.73 3.87 4.20
C LYS A 61 -2.96 3.18 3.07
N CYS A 62 -3.25 3.53 1.81
CA CYS A 62 -2.54 2.98 0.66
C CYS A 62 -1.02 3.23 0.74
N ARG A 63 -0.63 4.47 1.04
CA ARG A 63 0.78 4.88 1.10
C ARG A 63 1.53 4.24 2.26
N VAL A 64 0.90 4.12 3.43
CA VAL A 64 1.51 3.50 4.61
C VAL A 64 1.54 1.97 4.47
N PHE A 65 0.55 1.37 3.81
CA PHE A 65 0.54 -0.08 3.62
C PHE A 65 1.62 -0.57 2.65
N VAL A 66 2.11 0.28 1.74
CA VAL A 66 3.27 -0.10 0.91
C VAL A 66 4.59 0.02 1.64
N THR A 67 4.71 0.84 2.68
CA THR A 67 5.98 0.97 3.43
C THR A 67 6.29 -0.27 4.25
N ILE A 68 5.28 -1.09 4.56
CA ILE A 68 5.47 -2.36 5.25
C ILE A 68 5.77 -3.50 4.26
N PHE A 69 5.63 -3.31 2.94
CA PHE A 69 5.95 -4.37 1.99
C PHE A 69 7.45 -4.56 1.82
N THR A 70 7.87 -5.82 1.82
CA THR A 70 9.25 -6.19 1.56
C THR A 70 9.31 -7.37 0.58
N ARG A 71 10.48 -7.63 0.00
CA ARG A 71 10.79 -8.78 -0.86
C ARG A 71 9.76 -9.03 -1.97
N ALA A 72 8.90 -10.05 -1.85
CA ALA A 72 7.94 -10.41 -2.89
C ALA A 72 6.78 -9.42 -2.96
N ALA A 73 6.34 -8.87 -1.83
CA ALA A 73 5.27 -7.87 -1.79
C ALA A 73 5.68 -6.55 -2.44
N GLN A 74 6.93 -6.13 -2.19
CA GLN A 74 7.47 -4.94 -2.83
C GLN A 74 7.64 -5.15 -4.35
N GLN A 75 8.11 -6.32 -4.78
CA GLN A 75 8.20 -6.64 -6.22
C GLN A 75 6.83 -6.65 -6.90
N TRP A 76 5.83 -7.28 -6.28
CA TRP A 76 4.46 -7.26 -6.79
C TRP A 76 3.93 -5.84 -6.96
N PHE A 77 4.14 -4.97 -5.96
CA PHE A 77 3.70 -3.58 -6.02
C PHE A 77 4.36 -2.81 -7.18
N ASN A 78 5.65 -3.03 -7.44
CA ASN A 78 6.35 -2.42 -8.58
C ASN A 78 5.92 -2.97 -9.95
N GLN A 79 5.25 -4.14 -9.99
CA GLN A 79 4.70 -4.71 -11.22
C GLN A 79 3.28 -4.23 -11.53
N LEU A 80 2.64 -3.51 -10.61
CA LEU A 80 1.29 -3.01 -10.82
C LEU A 80 1.29 -1.87 -11.85
N PRO A 81 0.25 -1.81 -12.72
CA PRO A 81 0.11 -0.72 -13.66
C PRO A 81 -0.12 0.63 -12.95
N PRO A 82 0.32 1.74 -13.54
CA PRO A 82 0.15 3.07 -12.96
C PRO A 82 -1.34 3.41 -12.80
N ALA A 83 -1.67 4.14 -11.74
CA ALA A 83 -3.03 4.63 -11.44
C ALA A 83 -4.12 3.54 -11.30
N VAL A 84 -3.76 2.30 -10.96
CA VAL A 84 -4.73 1.22 -10.71
C VAL A 84 -5.34 1.26 -9.30
N ILE A 85 -4.70 1.97 -8.36
CA ILE A 85 -5.15 2.09 -6.98
C ILE A 85 -5.79 3.46 -6.78
N GLY A 86 -7.12 3.50 -6.90
CA GLY A 86 -7.96 4.67 -6.61
C GLY A 86 -8.34 4.81 -5.14
N SER A 87 -8.31 3.72 -4.38
CA SER A 87 -8.79 3.68 -2.99
C SER A 87 -8.20 2.50 -2.24
N PHE A 88 -8.18 2.58 -0.91
CA PHE A 88 -7.74 1.47 -0.07
C PHE A 88 -8.55 0.19 -0.32
N ARG A 89 -9.85 0.31 -0.62
CA ARG A 89 -10.70 -0.85 -0.96
C ARG A 89 -10.21 -1.60 -2.20
N GLU A 90 -9.83 -0.88 -3.25
CA GLU A 90 -9.27 -1.49 -4.47
C GLU A 90 -7.92 -2.10 -4.18
N PHE A 91 -7.07 -1.37 -3.46
CA PHE A 91 -5.75 -1.87 -3.10
C PHE A 91 -5.82 -3.17 -2.31
N ARG A 92 -6.72 -3.21 -1.32
CA ARG A 92 -7.02 -4.38 -0.49
C ARG A 92 -7.48 -5.56 -1.34
N SER A 93 -8.35 -5.32 -2.31
CA SER A 93 -8.83 -6.37 -3.21
C SER A 93 -7.70 -6.93 -4.07
N LEU A 94 -6.86 -6.07 -4.66
CA LEU A 94 -5.70 -6.49 -5.46
C LEU A 94 -4.68 -7.27 -4.63
N PHE A 95 -4.38 -6.77 -3.43
CA PHE A 95 -3.45 -7.40 -2.49
C PHE A 95 -3.96 -8.78 -2.06
N LEU A 96 -5.21 -8.87 -1.61
CA LEU A 96 -5.81 -10.15 -1.26
C LEU A 96 -5.81 -11.06 -2.48
N HIS A 97 -6.25 -10.60 -3.66
CA HIS A 97 -6.27 -11.44 -4.85
C HIS A 97 -4.89 -12.03 -5.19
N GLN A 98 -3.81 -11.24 -5.08
CA GLN A 98 -2.46 -11.71 -5.33
C GLN A 98 -1.99 -12.73 -4.28
N PHE A 99 -2.03 -12.38 -3.00
CA PHE A 99 -1.40 -13.16 -1.93
C PHE A 99 -2.30 -14.28 -1.37
N THR A 100 -3.63 -14.16 -1.51
CA THR A 100 -4.56 -15.27 -1.17
C THR A 100 -4.60 -16.32 -2.28
N SER A 101 -4.52 -15.93 -3.56
CA SER A 101 -4.48 -16.89 -4.67
C SER A 101 -3.18 -17.69 -4.71
N ASN A 102 -2.09 -17.15 -4.19
CA ASN A 102 -0.80 -17.86 -4.12
C ASN A 102 -0.76 -18.96 -3.03
N ARG A 103 -1.84 -19.16 -2.26
CA ARG A 103 -2.00 -20.26 -1.28
C ARG A 103 -2.74 -21.47 -1.86
N LYS A 104 -2.69 -21.66 -3.18
CA LYS A 104 -3.27 -22.84 -3.81
C LYS A 104 -2.28 -24.02 -3.79
N TYR A 105 -2.52 -24.88 -2.79
CA TYR A 105 -2.16 -26.30 -2.63
C TYR A 105 -0.74 -26.63 -2.17
#